data_AF-A0A096GRL8-F1
#
_entry.id   AF-A0A096GRL8-F1
#
_cell.length_a   1.000
_cell.length_b   1.000
_cell.length_c   1.000
_cell.angle_alpha   90.00
_cell.angle_beta   90.00
_cell.angle_gamma   90.00
#
_symmetry.space_group_name_H-M   'P 1'
#
loop_
_entity.id
_entity.type
_entity.pdbx_description
1 polymer ?
#
loop_
_entity_poly.entity_id
_entity_poly.type
_entity_poly.pdbx_seq_one_letter_code
_entity_poly.pdbx_strand_id
1 'polypeptide(L)'
;MGQETFRAGTQYGDFKGSAAADRHDHADISDYLEQRGLIKEGEQVFATELYSGEVHTVTQDSKVYVTVMLATGEGYDDIKAAIDSGEPLKVRKVRLEMHLNEFFGLFKRFNICISNHGLLENKEIQFDD
;
A
#
# COMPACT_ATOMS: atom_id res chain seq x y z
N MET A 1 -12.77 12.53 14.17
CA MET A 1 -12.46 11.82 12.91
C MET A 1 -11.27 12.54 12.27
N GLY A 2 -10.23 11.81 11.87
CA GLY A 2 -9.07 12.39 11.19
C GLY A 2 -9.22 12.25 9.67
N GLN A 3 -8.74 13.24 8.92
CA GLN A 3 -8.64 13.20 7.46
C GLN A 3 -7.16 13.29 7.10
N GLU A 4 -6.74 12.51 6.12
CA GLU A 4 -5.38 12.50 5.61
C GLU A 4 -5.39 12.27 4.10
N THR A 5 -4.31 12.70 3.44
CA THR A 5 -4.08 12.37 2.03
C THR A 5 -3.37 11.02 1.96
N PHE A 6 -3.94 10.06 1.24
CA PHE A 6 -3.28 8.80 0.96
C PHE A 6 -2.09 9.03 0.02
N ARG A 7 -0.87 8.99 0.57
CA ARG A 7 0.40 9.14 -0.15
C ARG A 7 1.54 8.55 0.67
N ALA A 8 2.56 8.01 0.01
CA ALA A 8 3.80 7.63 0.68
C ALA A 8 4.53 8.86 1.24
N GLY A 9 5.19 8.71 2.39
CA GLY A 9 5.98 9.76 3.01
C GLY A 9 6.93 9.24 4.09
N THR A 10 8.05 9.95 4.26
CA THR A 10 9.02 9.72 5.34
C THR A 10 9.34 11.05 6.00
N GLN A 11 10.11 11.02 7.11
CA GLN A 11 10.47 12.20 7.88
C GLN A 11 11.17 13.28 7.04
N TYR A 12 12.09 12.88 6.15
CA TYR A 12 12.89 13.81 5.34
C TYR A 12 12.46 13.85 3.86
N GLY A 13 11.82 12.78 3.35
CA GLY A 13 11.33 12.76 1.97
C GLY A 13 12.43 12.79 0.91
N ASP A 14 13.60 12.20 1.21
CA ASP A 14 14.79 12.17 0.35
C ASP A 14 14.57 11.36 -0.93
N PHE A 15 13.77 10.31 -0.85
CA PHE A 15 13.38 9.51 -2.00
C PHE A 15 11.86 9.51 -2.14
N LYS A 16 11.41 9.66 -3.37
CA LYS A 16 9.99 9.63 -3.72
C LYS A 16 9.81 8.84 -5.00
N GLY A 17 8.64 8.25 -5.15
CA GLY A 17 8.24 7.66 -6.41
C GLY A 17 6.98 6.84 -6.32
N SER A 18 6.97 5.72 -7.04
CA SER A 18 5.80 4.89 -7.28
C SER A 18 6.05 3.42 -6.94
N ALA A 19 4.96 2.71 -6.73
CA ALA A 19 4.97 1.27 -6.57
C ALA A 19 3.82 0.66 -7.38
N ALA A 20 4.04 -0.54 -7.89
CA ALA A 20 3.04 -1.32 -8.60
C ALA A 20 3.18 -2.79 -8.23
N ALA A 21 2.08 -3.52 -8.21
CA ALA A 21 2.04 -4.93 -7.90
C ALA A 21 0.82 -5.59 -8.53
N ASP A 22 0.97 -6.83 -8.97
CA ASP A 22 -0.13 -7.70 -9.36
C ASP A 22 -0.70 -8.39 -8.10
N ARG A 23 -1.99 -8.70 -8.13
CA ARG A 23 -2.64 -9.50 -7.08
C ARG A 23 -2.12 -10.93 -7.10
N HIS A 24 -1.86 -11.51 -5.94
CA HIS A 24 -1.56 -12.94 -5.83
C HIS A 24 -2.82 -13.79 -6.01
N ASP A 25 -2.79 -14.86 -6.81
CA ASP A 25 -4.02 -15.59 -7.20
C ASP A 25 -4.68 -16.35 -6.05
N HIS A 26 -3.94 -16.67 -4.99
CA HIS A 26 -4.35 -17.64 -3.96
C HIS A 26 -4.03 -17.23 -2.51
N ALA A 27 -3.39 -16.07 -2.33
CA ALA A 27 -2.87 -15.65 -1.03
C ALA A 27 -2.63 -14.13 -1.03
N ASP A 28 -3.60 -13.36 -1.52
CA ASP A 28 -3.49 -11.90 -1.52
C ASP A 28 -3.78 -11.29 -0.13
N ILE A 29 -3.66 -9.97 -0.03
CA ILE A 29 -3.93 -9.23 1.21
C ILE A 29 -5.38 -9.40 1.70
N SER A 30 -6.34 -9.61 0.80
CA SER A 30 -7.76 -9.86 1.13
C SER A 30 -7.87 -11.24 1.79
N ASP A 31 -7.32 -12.28 1.16
CA ASP A 31 -7.28 -13.64 1.71
C ASP A 31 -6.65 -13.65 3.11
N TYR A 32 -5.54 -12.92 3.27
CA TYR A 32 -4.82 -12.78 4.54
C TYR A 32 -5.69 -12.19 5.66
N LEU A 33 -6.51 -11.19 5.35
CA LEU A 33 -7.41 -10.53 6.29
C LEU A 33 -8.66 -11.37 6.58
N GLU A 34 -9.25 -12.00 5.56
CA GLU A 34 -10.44 -12.85 5.68
C GLU A 34 -10.19 -14.03 6.61
N GLN A 35 -9.07 -14.73 6.43
CA GLN A 35 -8.68 -15.86 7.28
C GLN A 35 -8.53 -15.49 8.77
N ARG A 36 -8.31 -14.20 9.06
CA ARG A 36 -8.19 -13.65 10.42
C ARG A 36 -9.48 -13.01 10.93
N GLY A 37 -10.57 -13.04 10.15
CA GLY A 37 -11.84 -12.42 10.49
C GLY A 37 -11.76 -10.89 10.56
N LEU A 38 -10.84 -10.29 9.80
CA LEU A 38 -10.58 -8.84 9.84
C LEU A 38 -11.34 -8.04 8.77
N ILE A 39 -12.11 -8.71 7.91
CA ILE A 39 -13.03 -8.10 6.94
C ILE A 39 -14.47 -8.26 7.45
N LYS A 40 -15.25 -7.18 7.46
CA LYS A 40 -16.69 -7.22 7.79
C LYS A 40 -17.51 -7.40 6.52
N GLU A 41 -18.77 -7.79 6.69
CA GLU A 41 -19.72 -7.93 5.58
C GLU A 41 -19.78 -6.63 4.74
N GLY A 42 -19.64 -6.78 3.42
CA GLY A 42 -19.65 -5.68 2.46
C GLY A 42 -18.37 -4.84 2.40
N GLU A 43 -17.34 -5.13 3.20
CA GLU A 43 -16.05 -4.44 3.10
C GLU A 43 -15.13 -5.09 2.06
N GLN A 44 -14.39 -4.26 1.34
CA GLN A 44 -13.38 -4.69 0.37
C GLN A 44 -12.08 -3.93 0.58
N VAL A 45 -10.95 -4.56 0.22
CA VAL A 45 -9.62 -3.93 0.29
C VAL A 45 -9.42 -3.00 -0.91
N PHE A 46 -9.04 -1.74 -0.64
CA PHE A 46 -8.79 -0.74 -1.68
C PHE A 46 -7.36 -0.22 -1.73
N ALA A 47 -6.68 -0.21 -0.59
CA ALA A 47 -5.32 0.29 -0.50
C ALA A 47 -4.54 -0.43 0.59
N THR A 48 -3.24 -0.52 0.38
CA THR A 48 -2.29 -1.02 1.35
C THR A 48 -1.10 -0.06 1.42
N GLU A 49 -0.70 0.29 2.63
CA GLU A 49 0.49 1.07 2.93
C GLU A 49 1.46 0.19 3.71
N LEU A 50 2.72 0.12 3.27
CA LEU A 50 3.82 -0.43 4.05
C LEU A 50 4.67 0.71 4.58
N TYR A 51 4.96 0.66 5.88
CA TYR A 51 5.89 1.57 6.54
C TYR A 51 6.97 0.75 7.28
N SER A 52 8.20 0.81 6.77
CA SER A 52 9.37 0.36 7.50
C SER A 52 9.88 1.52 8.35
N GLY A 53 9.89 1.32 9.68
CA GLY A 53 10.46 2.28 10.61
C GLY A 53 11.98 2.42 10.49
N GLU A 54 12.59 3.08 11.47
CA GLU A 54 14.04 3.31 11.50
C GLU A 54 14.82 1.99 11.50
N VAL A 55 15.87 1.93 10.68
CA VAL A 55 16.76 0.77 10.56
C VAL A 55 18.09 1.14 11.22
N HIS A 56 18.35 0.57 12.39
CA HIS A 56 19.58 0.82 13.15
C HIS A 56 20.71 -0.19 12.86
N THR A 57 20.52 -1.08 11.89
CA THR A 57 21.51 -2.10 11.49
C THR A 57 21.66 -2.12 9.97
N VAL A 58 22.52 -2.99 9.44
CA VAL A 58 22.76 -3.11 7.99
C VAL A 58 21.58 -3.73 7.22
N THR A 59 20.65 -4.40 7.92
CA THR A 59 19.50 -5.07 7.32
C THR A 59 18.23 -4.75 8.10
N GLN A 60 17.12 -4.55 7.39
CA GLN A 60 15.80 -4.52 8.03
C GLN A 60 15.24 -5.94 8.11
N ASP A 61 15.31 -6.57 9.28
CA ASP A 61 14.73 -7.90 9.55
C ASP A 61 13.61 -7.85 10.59
N SER A 62 13.34 -6.67 11.16
CA SER A 62 12.22 -6.48 12.07
C SER A 62 10.89 -6.46 11.31
N LYS A 63 9.80 -6.62 12.04
CA LYS A 63 8.46 -6.42 11.48
C LYS A 63 8.30 -4.99 10.99
N VAL A 64 7.60 -4.86 9.87
CA VAL A 64 7.14 -3.58 9.32
C VAL A 64 5.68 -3.38 9.64
N TYR A 65 5.24 -2.13 9.57
CA TYR A 65 3.84 -1.77 9.78
C TYR A 65 3.11 -1.77 8.45
N VAL A 66 2.01 -2.52 8.38
CA VAL A 66 1.15 -2.57 7.20
C VAL A 66 -0.23 -2.03 7.58
N THR A 67 -0.68 -1.00 6.88
CA THR A 67 -2.04 -0.47 7.02
C THR A 67 -2.85 -0.83 5.79
N VAL A 68 -3.95 -1.55 5.98
CA VAL A 68 -4.90 -1.87 4.91
C VAL A 68 -6.14 -1.01 5.08
N MET A 69 -6.58 -0.35 4.01
CA MET A 69 -7.78 0.46 3.96
C MET A 69 -8.92 -0.34 3.35
N LEU A 70 -10.00 -0.47 4.11
CA LEU A 70 -11.22 -1.15 3.72
C LEU A 70 -12.36 -0.14 3.58
N ALA A 71 -13.17 -0.28 2.54
CA ALA A 71 -14.37 0.52 2.35
C ALA A 71 -15.56 -0.38 2.04
N THR A 72 -16.76 0.12 2.32
CA THR A 72 -18.01 -0.55 1.95
C THR A 72 -18.53 0.04 0.65
N GLY A 73 -18.87 -0.82 -0.32
CA GLY A 73 -19.45 -0.45 -1.61
C GLY A 73 -19.83 -1.69 -2.41
N GLU A 74 -20.63 -1.56 -3.47
CA GLU A 74 -21.03 -2.71 -4.30
C GLU A 74 -19.93 -3.11 -5.31
N GLY A 75 -18.81 -2.38 -5.33
CA GLY A 75 -17.63 -2.72 -6.10
C GLY A 75 -16.70 -1.54 -6.35
N TYR A 76 -15.73 -1.76 -7.25
CA TYR A 76 -14.74 -0.74 -7.65
C TYR A 76 -15.40 0.52 -8.21
N ASP A 77 -16.42 0.37 -9.08
CA ASP A 77 -17.05 1.48 -9.78
C ASP A 77 -17.79 2.44 -8.82
N ASP A 78 -18.46 1.91 -7.79
CA ASP A 78 -19.13 2.73 -6.77
C ASP A 78 -18.14 3.55 -5.96
N ILE A 79 -17.03 2.93 -5.57
CA ILE A 79 -15.99 3.58 -4.78
C ILE A 79 -15.29 4.63 -5.64
N LYS A 80 -15.06 4.34 -6.92
CA LYS A 80 -14.55 5.31 -7.88
C LYS A 80 -15.50 6.49 -8.03
N ALA A 81 -16.81 6.25 -8.17
CA ALA A 81 -17.80 7.32 -8.23
C ALA A 81 -17.84 8.18 -6.95
N ALA A 82 -17.67 7.57 -5.78
CA ALA A 82 -17.57 8.28 -4.51
C ALA A 82 -16.30 9.14 -4.41
N ILE A 83 -15.17 8.66 -4.94
CA ILE A 83 -13.92 9.45 -5.03
C ILE A 83 -14.10 10.61 -6.01
N ASP A 84 -14.67 10.35 -7.18
CA ASP A 84 -14.88 11.33 -8.25
C ASP A 84 -15.90 12.42 -7.85
N SER A 85 -16.75 12.17 -6.85
CA SER A 85 -17.65 13.20 -6.30
C SER A 85 -16.91 14.29 -5.52
N GLY A 86 -15.63 14.09 -5.19
CA GLY A 86 -14.79 15.03 -4.45
C GLY A 86 -14.95 14.96 -2.93
N GLU A 87 -15.83 14.09 -2.42
CA GLU A 87 -15.98 13.88 -0.99
C GLU A 87 -14.93 12.87 -0.48
N PRO A 88 -14.34 13.08 0.71
CA PRO A 88 -13.40 12.12 1.27
C PRO A 88 -14.03 10.74 1.44
N LEU A 89 -13.41 9.72 0.83
CA LEU A 89 -13.86 8.34 0.98
C LEU A 89 -13.75 7.90 2.44
N LYS A 90 -14.87 7.41 3.00
CA LYS A 90 -14.88 6.82 4.34
C LYS A 90 -14.26 5.43 4.27
N VAL A 91 -13.17 5.24 5.00
CA VAL A 91 -12.47 3.95 5.08
C VAL A 91 -12.24 3.52 6.53
N ARG A 92 -12.17 2.21 6.75
CA ARG A 92 -11.67 1.61 7.98
C ARG A 92 -10.22 1.18 7.76
N LYS A 93 -9.36 1.45 8.75
CA LYS A 93 -7.97 1.02 8.75
C LYS A 93 -7.79 -0.25 9.58
N VAL A 94 -7.18 -1.28 8.99
CA VAL A 94 -6.63 -2.42 9.71
C VAL A 94 -5.12 -2.25 9.77
N ARG A 95 -4.55 -2.30 10.97
CA ARG A 95 -3.10 -2.20 11.18
C ARG A 95 -2.55 -3.56 11.54
N LEU A 96 -1.49 -3.94 10.86
CA LEU A 96 -0.80 -5.22 10.98
C LEU A 96 0.69 -4.97 11.17
N GLU A 97 1.35 -5.95 11.77
CA GLU A 97 2.80 -6.07 11.79
C GLU A 97 3.20 -7.41 11.19
N MET A 98 4.10 -7.41 10.21
CA MET A 98 4.56 -8.62 9.52
C MET A 98 6.01 -8.46 9.04
N HIS A 99 6.66 -9.57 8.71
CA HIS A 99 7.98 -9.52 8.10
C HIS A 99 7.89 -9.10 6.63
N LEU A 100 8.98 -8.54 6.08
CA LEU A 100 9.03 -8.10 4.69
C LEU A 100 8.74 -9.24 3.70
N ASN A 101 9.25 -10.45 3.95
CA ASN A 101 9.01 -11.61 3.11
C ASN A 101 7.52 -12.04 3.09
N GLU A 102 6.84 -11.92 4.21
CA GLU A 102 5.39 -12.17 4.32
C GLU A 102 4.62 -11.12 3.52
N PHE A 103 4.95 -9.83 3.68
CA PHE A 103 4.32 -8.76 2.91
C PHE A 103 4.49 -8.93 1.40
N PHE A 104 5.73 -9.12 0.93
CA PHE A 104 5.99 -9.27 -0.50
C PHE A 104 5.38 -10.56 -1.07
N GLY A 105 5.15 -11.58 -0.24
CA GLY A 105 4.45 -12.80 -0.63
C GLY A 105 2.97 -12.61 -0.96
N LEU A 106 2.35 -11.50 -0.53
CA LEU A 106 0.93 -11.19 -0.81
C LEU A 106 0.68 -10.67 -2.23
N PHE A 107 1.74 -10.48 -3.01
CA PHE A 107 1.69 -9.88 -4.33
C PHE A 107 2.47 -10.71 -5.35
N LYS A 108 2.18 -10.50 -6.62
CA LYS A 108 3.03 -10.92 -7.74
C LYS A 108 3.67 -9.68 -8.36
N ARG A 109 4.91 -9.82 -8.83
CA ARG A 109 5.62 -8.75 -9.57
C ARG A 109 5.62 -7.39 -8.84
N PHE A 110 5.89 -7.39 -7.54
CA PHE A 110 5.98 -6.15 -6.76
C PHE A 110 7.19 -5.33 -7.22
N ASN A 111 6.96 -4.10 -7.67
CA ASN A 111 7.99 -3.18 -8.15
C ASN A 111 7.92 -1.85 -7.38
N ILE A 112 9.08 -1.32 -7.00
CA ILE A 112 9.23 -0.02 -6.36
C ILE A 112 10.26 0.77 -7.17
N CYS A 113 9.84 1.92 -7.66
CA CYS A 113 10.71 2.91 -8.30
C CYS A 113 10.73 4.15 -7.43
N ILE A 114 11.90 4.50 -6.91
CA ILE A 114 12.12 5.72 -6.15
C ILE A 114 13.38 6.40 -6.62
N SER A 115 13.35 7.73 -6.67
CA SER A 115 14.47 8.55 -7.09
C SER A 115 14.68 9.70 -6.12
N ASN A 116 15.89 10.28 -6.13
CA ASN A 116 16.25 11.40 -5.25
C ASN A 116 15.24 12.54 -5.45
N HIS A 117 14.49 12.86 -4.40
CA HIS A 117 13.36 13.78 -4.39
C HIS A 117 12.33 13.59 -5.52
N GLY A 118 12.24 12.38 -6.11
CA GLY A 118 11.37 12.07 -7.23
C GLY A 118 11.89 12.55 -8.60
N LEU A 119 13.20 12.82 -8.73
CA LEU A 119 13.82 13.40 -9.93
C LEU A 119 13.55 12.61 -11.23
N LEU A 120 13.44 11.28 -11.14
CA LEU A 120 13.26 10.39 -12.29
C LEU A 120 11.82 9.93 -12.49
N GLU A 121 10.88 10.37 -11.64
CA GLU A 121 9.48 9.94 -11.77
C GLU A 121 8.89 10.40 -13.10
N ASN A 122 8.36 9.44 -13.86
CA ASN A 122 7.80 9.63 -15.20
C ASN A 122 8.79 10.25 -16.20
N LYS A 123 10.11 9.99 -16.05
CA LYS A 123 11.15 10.39 -16.99
C LYS A 123 11.58 9.21 -17.85
N GLU A 124 11.78 9.48 -19.14
CA GLU A 124 12.51 8.56 -20.02
C GLU A 124 14.00 8.64 -19.68
N ILE A 125 14.64 7.48 -19.55
CA ILE A 125 16.08 7.35 -19.30
C ILE A 125 16.73 6.56 -20.43
N GLN A 126 17.96 6.91 -20.77
CA GLN A 126 18.82 6.15 -21.67
C GLN A 126 19.96 5.57 -20.85
N PHE A 127 20.33 4.33 -21.13
CA PHE A 127 21.42 3.63 -20.48
C PHE A 127 22.12 2.74 -21.50
N ASP A 128 23.44 2.64 -21.36
CA ASP A 128 24.29 1.75 -22.13
C ASP A 128 24.62 0.57 -21.19
N ASP A 129 23.83 -0.51 -21.23
CA ASP A 129 24.15 -1.72 -20.46
C ASP A 129 25.48 -2.36 -20.91
#